data_AF-A0A4P6YDQ5-F1
#
_entry.id   AF-A0A4P6YDQ5-F1
#
_cell.length_a   1.000
_cell.length_b   1.000
_cell.length_c   1.000
_cell.angle_alpha   90.00
_cell.angle_beta   90.00
_cell.angle_gamma   90.00
#
_symmetry.space_group_name_H-M   'P 1'
#
loop_
_entity.id
_entity.type
_entity.pdbx_description
1 polymer ?
#
loop_
_entity_poly.entity_id
_entity_poly.type
_entity_poly.pdbx_seq_one_letter_code
_entity_poly.pdbx_strand_id
1 'polypeptide(L)'
;MNQDKPLILVTNDDGISAPGIRALISVMKEIGTVVVVAPDSPQSATGHSITINNTLFINKISGDTEAIQEYSTSGTPVDCVKLATNEILKRKPDLCVSGVNHGSNSSINVIYSGTMSAAVEAGIEGIPAIGFSLLDYGWNANFEPIKSFIKSITLEVLEKGLPESVVLNVNFPNLEEKEIKGIKICRQAKALWIEKFDKRKTPQGRDYYWLTGEFINEDQGEDTDEWALANGYISVVPVQFDLTAHHAIQQLNTWKWNEIATDK
;
A
#
# COMPACT_ATOMS: atom_id res chain seq x y z
N MET A 1 -13.65 -8.89 29.62
CA MET A 1 -12.21 -8.56 29.56
C MET A 1 -12.14 -7.12 29.12
N ASN A 2 -11.48 -6.23 29.88
CA ASN A 2 -11.16 -4.90 29.37
C ASN A 2 -10.18 -5.11 28.21
N GLN A 3 -10.69 -5.19 26.98
CA GLN A 3 -9.82 -5.16 25.82
C GLN A 3 -9.52 -3.69 25.56
N ASP A 4 -8.28 -3.30 25.86
CA ASP A 4 -7.76 -2.03 25.41
C ASP A 4 -8.05 -1.89 23.91
N LYS A 5 -8.46 -0.69 23.49
CA LYS A 5 -8.74 -0.42 22.08
C LYS A 5 -7.53 -0.85 21.21
N PRO A 6 -7.76 -1.44 20.02
CA PRO A 6 -6.66 -1.85 19.15
C PRO A 6 -5.80 -0.63 18.79
N LEU A 7 -4.49 -0.81 18.77
CA LEU A 7 -3.52 0.19 18.32
C LEU A 7 -3.36 0.06 16.82
N ILE A 8 -3.68 1.12 16.09
CA ILE A 8 -3.67 1.16 14.63
C ILE A 8 -2.60 2.15 14.19
N LEU A 9 -1.61 1.67 13.43
CA LEU A 9 -0.64 2.50 12.74
C LEU A 9 -1.22 2.93 11.38
N VAL A 10 -1.25 4.24 11.12
CA VAL A 10 -1.71 4.81 9.85
C VAL A 10 -0.55 5.46 9.13
N THR A 11 -0.40 5.18 7.83
CA THR A 11 0.62 5.76 6.96
C THR A 11 0.08 5.96 5.54
N ASN A 12 0.88 6.52 4.63
CA ASN A 12 0.60 6.62 3.20
C ASN A 12 1.88 6.98 2.42
N ASP A 13 1.73 7.19 1.11
CA ASP A 13 2.76 7.71 0.20
C ASP A 13 2.46 9.10 -0.38
N ASP A 14 1.23 9.61 -0.27
CA ASP A 14 0.88 10.97 -0.70
C ASP A 14 1.34 12.08 0.28
N GLY A 15 1.77 11.69 1.48
CA GLY A 15 2.22 12.57 2.55
C GLY A 15 1.16 12.88 3.60
N ILE A 16 1.60 13.37 4.75
CA ILE A 16 0.78 13.46 5.96
C ILE A 16 -0.45 14.39 5.84
N SER A 17 -0.39 15.40 4.97
CA SER A 17 -1.47 16.36 4.76
C SER A 17 -2.47 15.95 3.68
N ALA A 18 -2.25 14.81 3.00
CA ALA A 18 -3.08 14.38 1.88
C ALA A 18 -4.54 14.08 2.29
N PRO A 19 -5.55 14.45 1.49
CA PRO A 19 -6.96 14.19 1.82
C PRO A 19 -7.27 12.72 2.07
N GLY A 20 -6.64 11.81 1.34
CA GLY A 20 -6.83 10.36 1.50
C GLY A 20 -6.41 9.82 2.86
N ILE A 21 -5.25 10.22 3.41
CA ILE A 21 -4.84 9.80 4.76
C ILE A 21 -5.71 10.46 5.84
N ARG A 22 -6.16 11.71 5.63
CA ARG A 22 -7.11 12.36 6.54
C ARG A 22 -8.44 11.60 6.61
N ALA A 23 -8.95 11.14 5.47
CA ALA A 23 -10.13 10.29 5.41
C ALA A 23 -9.91 8.96 6.15
N LEU A 24 -8.75 8.31 5.95
CA LEU A 24 -8.40 7.06 6.63
C LEU A 24 -8.35 7.25 8.15
N ILE A 25 -7.65 8.28 8.64
CA ILE A 25 -7.58 8.63 10.07
C ILE A 25 -8.97 8.85 10.66
N SER A 26 -9.87 9.51 9.91
CA SER A 26 -11.23 9.77 10.36
C SER A 26 -12.03 8.49 10.63
N VAL A 27 -11.76 7.41 9.88
CA VAL A 27 -12.36 6.09 10.10
C VAL A 27 -11.64 5.36 11.23
N MET A 28 -10.31 5.34 11.22
CA MET A 28 -9.51 4.57 12.19
C MET A 28 -9.71 5.03 13.63
N LYS A 29 -9.92 6.34 13.87
CA LYS A 29 -10.16 6.88 15.22
C LYS A 29 -11.46 6.40 15.86
N GLU A 30 -12.42 5.93 15.05
CA GLU A 30 -13.66 5.34 15.55
C GLU A 30 -13.45 3.89 16.03
N ILE A 31 -12.38 3.24 15.56
CA ILE A 31 -12.10 1.82 15.79
C ILE A 31 -11.13 1.64 16.96
N GLY A 32 -10.02 2.39 16.94
CA GLY A 32 -8.87 2.12 17.79
C GLY A 32 -8.13 3.35 18.28
N THR A 33 -7.04 3.11 19.01
CA THR A 33 -6.01 4.10 19.32
C THR A 33 -5.16 4.29 18.07
N VAL A 34 -5.10 5.51 17.55
CA VAL A 34 -4.43 5.80 16.27
C VAL A 34 -3.09 6.50 16.49
N VAL A 35 -2.06 6.03 15.80
CA VAL A 35 -0.79 6.75 15.62
C VAL A 35 -0.53 6.88 14.14
N VAL A 36 -0.20 8.08 13.69
CA VAL A 36 0.03 8.40 12.27
C VAL A 36 1.51 8.68 12.07
N VAL A 37 2.12 8.01 11.10
CA VAL A 37 3.50 8.24 10.69
C VAL A 37 3.53 8.23 9.18
N ALA A 38 3.79 9.37 8.56
CA ALA A 38 3.70 9.52 7.12
C ALA A 38 4.81 10.44 6.57
N PRO A 39 5.13 10.34 5.27
CA PRO A 39 6.10 11.24 4.64
C PRO A 39 5.69 12.71 4.75
N ASP A 40 6.66 13.61 4.77
CA ASP A 40 6.46 15.06 4.76
C ASP A 40 6.16 15.63 3.36
N SER A 41 6.31 14.80 2.33
CA SER A 41 6.16 15.14 0.92
C SER A 41 5.67 13.92 0.12
N PRO A 42 5.04 14.09 -1.06
CA PRO A 42 4.62 12.97 -1.88
C PRO A 42 5.79 12.07 -2.30
N GLN A 43 5.62 10.75 -2.14
CA GLN A 43 6.59 9.70 -2.42
C GLN A 43 6.06 8.70 -3.46
N SER A 44 5.27 9.18 -4.44
CA SER A 44 4.68 8.32 -5.47
C SER A 44 5.76 7.58 -6.29
N ALA A 45 5.46 6.33 -6.67
CA ALA A 45 6.32 5.46 -7.48
C ALA A 45 7.72 5.18 -6.87
N THR A 46 7.86 5.27 -5.55
CA THR A 46 9.11 4.95 -4.84
C THR A 46 9.31 3.45 -4.63
N GLY A 47 8.30 2.61 -4.88
CA GLY A 47 8.32 1.18 -4.59
C GLY A 47 8.71 0.89 -3.13
N HIS A 48 9.31 -0.28 -2.89
CA HIS A 48 9.77 -0.71 -1.56
C HIS A 48 11.17 -0.16 -1.24
N SER A 49 11.39 1.14 -1.46
CA SER A 49 12.66 1.79 -1.16
C SER A 49 12.81 2.09 0.33
N ILE A 50 14.07 2.11 0.79
CA ILE A 50 14.45 2.47 2.17
C ILE A 50 15.60 3.47 2.15
N THR A 51 15.65 4.33 3.16
CA THR A 51 16.70 5.35 3.26
C THR A 51 17.89 4.82 4.05
N ILE A 52 18.96 4.44 3.35
CA ILE A 52 20.22 3.97 3.98
C ILE A 52 21.32 5.03 3.95
N ASN A 53 21.42 5.78 2.84
CA ASN A 53 22.57 6.64 2.56
C ASN A 53 22.40 8.09 3.03
N ASN A 54 21.29 8.42 3.68
CA ASN A 54 20.97 9.77 4.17
C ASN A 54 20.39 9.67 5.59
N THR A 55 20.46 10.78 6.33
CA THR A 55 19.82 10.88 7.65
C THR A 55 18.30 10.96 7.51
N LEU A 56 17.59 10.18 8.33
CA LEU A 56 16.13 10.28 8.48
C LEU A 56 15.78 11.25 9.60
N PHE A 57 14.82 12.14 9.33
CA PHE A 57 14.28 13.08 10.30
C PHE A 57 12.82 12.72 10.61
N ILE A 58 12.45 12.87 11.88
CA ILE A 58 11.08 12.70 12.36
C ILE A 58 10.64 13.93 13.13
N ASN A 59 9.44 14.42 12.83
CA ASN A 59 8.84 15.58 13.49
C ASN A 59 7.46 15.19 14.02
N LYS A 60 7.25 15.36 15.32
CA LYS A 60 5.90 15.26 15.90
C LYS A 60 5.14 16.53 15.52
N ILE A 61 4.04 16.39 14.78
CA ILE A 61 3.23 17.51 14.30
C ILE A 61 1.98 17.76 15.17
N SER A 62 1.46 16.72 15.83
CA SER A 62 0.34 16.83 16.77
C SER A 62 0.78 17.45 18.10
N GLY A 63 -0.06 18.27 18.72
CA GLY A 63 0.16 18.76 20.09
C GLY A 63 0.19 17.63 21.14
N ASP A 64 0.80 17.88 22.30
CA ASP A 64 0.92 16.86 23.37
C ASP A 64 -0.42 16.43 23.98
N THR A 65 -1.45 17.27 23.84
CA THR A 65 -2.80 17.02 24.34
C THR A 65 -3.75 16.47 23.28
N GLU A 66 -3.28 16.29 22.04
CA GLU A 66 -4.10 15.73 20.97
C GLU A 66 -4.29 14.23 21.17
N ALA A 67 -5.50 13.76 20.86
CA ALA A 67 -5.88 12.36 21.04
C ALA A 67 -5.18 11.42 20.05
N ILE A 68 -4.72 11.95 18.91
CA ILE A 68 -4.03 11.21 17.86
C ILE A 68 -2.61 11.77 17.79
N GLN A 69 -1.63 10.88 17.90
CA GLN A 69 -0.24 11.28 17.73
C GLN A 69 0.12 11.22 16.25
N GLU A 70 0.60 12.32 15.71
CA GLU A 70 0.95 12.44 14.30
C GLU A 70 2.41 12.84 14.13
N TYR A 71 3.11 12.13 13.25
CA TYR A 71 4.53 12.31 12.97
C TYR A 71 4.76 12.40 11.46
N SER A 72 5.43 13.45 11.01
CA SER A 72 5.96 13.50 9.65
C SER A 72 7.40 13.00 9.61
N THR A 73 7.77 12.34 8.52
CA THR A 73 9.15 11.85 8.32
C THR A 73 9.69 12.32 6.98
N SER A 74 11.02 12.50 6.89
CA SER A 74 11.71 12.80 5.62
C SER A 74 11.96 11.56 4.76
N GLY A 75 11.43 10.40 5.18
CA GLY A 75 11.70 9.11 4.57
C GLY A 75 10.58 8.64 3.63
N THR A 76 10.74 7.40 3.20
CA THR A 76 9.77 6.67 2.39
C THR A 76 8.60 6.16 3.25
N PRO A 77 7.51 5.66 2.66
CA PRO A 77 6.45 4.97 3.40
C PRO A 77 6.96 3.77 4.21
N VAL A 78 7.98 3.06 3.69
CA VAL A 78 8.63 1.94 4.37
C VAL A 78 9.40 2.44 5.60
N ASP A 79 10.16 3.54 5.45
CA ASP A 79 10.87 4.17 6.57
C ASP A 79 9.88 4.64 7.65
N CYS A 80 8.69 5.11 7.27
CA CYS A 80 7.63 5.48 8.22
C CYS A 80 7.23 4.30 9.11
N VAL A 81 7.00 3.12 8.51
CA VAL A 81 6.65 1.90 9.27
C VAL A 81 7.79 1.46 10.18
N LYS A 82 9.03 1.50 9.68
CA LYS A 82 10.21 1.15 10.50
C LYS A 82 10.41 2.10 11.67
N LEU A 83 10.34 3.42 11.44
CA LEU A 83 10.45 4.42 12.49
C LEU A 83 9.31 4.29 13.51
N ALA A 84 8.08 4.06 13.03
CA ALA A 84 6.93 3.86 13.89
C ALA A 84 7.14 2.69 14.86
N THR A 85 7.53 1.53 14.33
CA THR A 85 7.64 0.29 15.09
C THR A 85 8.85 0.26 16.02
N ASN A 86 9.95 0.92 15.65
CA ASN A 86 11.19 0.86 16.41
C ASN A 86 11.38 2.02 17.41
N GLU A 87 10.92 3.23 17.06
CA GLU A 87 11.26 4.45 17.83
C GLU A 87 10.05 5.14 18.47
N ILE A 88 8.85 4.99 17.89
CA ILE A 88 7.65 5.74 18.32
C ILE A 88 6.73 4.89 19.19
N LEU A 89 6.37 3.71 18.70
CA LEU A 89 5.38 2.86 19.33
C LEU A 89 6.03 2.06 20.46
N LYS A 90 5.39 2.07 21.64
CA LYS A 90 5.86 1.31 22.82
C LYS A 90 5.52 -0.19 22.77
N ARG A 91 4.66 -0.58 21.84
CA ARG A 91 4.25 -1.95 21.58
C ARG A 91 3.95 -2.12 20.09
N LYS A 92 3.99 -3.36 19.61
CA LYS A 92 3.57 -3.69 18.26
C LYS A 92 2.11 -3.24 18.04
N PRO A 93 1.79 -2.55 16.92
CA PRO A 93 0.42 -2.23 16.58
C PRO A 93 -0.36 -3.50 16.24
N ASP A 94 -1.66 -3.48 16.49
CA ASP A 94 -2.58 -4.59 16.19
C ASP A 94 -2.95 -4.62 14.69
N LEU A 95 -2.80 -3.47 14.00
CA LEU A 95 -3.01 -3.32 12.57
C LEU A 95 -2.17 -2.16 12.02
N CYS A 96 -1.66 -2.30 10.80
CA CYS A 96 -1.17 -1.19 10.01
C CYS A 96 -2.07 -0.96 8.79
N VAL A 97 -2.48 0.30 8.56
CA VAL A 97 -3.23 0.68 7.36
C VAL A 97 -2.48 1.76 6.59
N SER A 98 -2.43 1.61 5.28
CA SER A 98 -1.71 2.51 4.37
C SER A 98 -2.66 3.09 3.33
N GLY A 99 -2.65 4.42 3.16
CA GLY A 99 -3.48 5.14 2.19
C GLY A 99 -4.38 6.21 2.85
N VAL A 100 -5.56 6.52 2.31
CA VAL A 100 -6.09 6.05 1.02
C VAL A 100 -5.33 6.73 -0.11
N ASN A 101 -4.72 5.95 -1.01
CA ASN A 101 -3.97 6.48 -2.15
C ASN A 101 -4.89 7.15 -3.18
N HIS A 102 -4.40 8.23 -3.80
CA HIS A 102 -5.00 8.81 -5.01
C HIS A 102 -4.57 8.02 -6.26
N GLY A 103 -5.47 7.20 -6.78
CA GLY A 103 -5.24 6.36 -7.95
C GLY A 103 -5.10 4.87 -7.62
N SER A 104 -5.22 4.05 -8.66
CA SER A 104 -5.23 2.59 -8.53
C SER A 104 -3.84 2.02 -8.24
N ASN A 105 -3.79 1.04 -7.34
CA ASN A 105 -2.64 0.17 -7.08
C ASN A 105 -2.96 -1.29 -7.46
N SER A 106 -3.90 -1.51 -8.39
CA SER A 106 -4.27 -2.83 -8.91
C SER A 106 -3.21 -3.42 -9.84
N SER A 107 -3.25 -4.74 -10.00
CA SER A 107 -2.38 -5.52 -10.88
C SER A 107 -0.89 -5.25 -10.59
N ILE A 108 -0.06 -5.10 -11.63
CA ILE A 108 1.39 -4.93 -11.53
C ILE A 108 1.79 -3.65 -10.78
N ASN A 109 0.88 -2.68 -10.61
CA ASN A 109 1.14 -1.44 -9.90
C ASN A 109 1.44 -1.67 -8.41
N VAL A 110 1.03 -2.82 -7.83
CA VAL A 110 1.36 -3.20 -6.45
C VAL A 110 2.87 -3.12 -6.16
N ILE A 111 3.71 -3.46 -7.13
CA ILE A 111 5.18 -3.49 -6.95
C ILE A 111 5.79 -2.09 -6.85
N TYR A 112 5.18 -1.11 -7.52
CA TYR A 112 5.67 0.28 -7.58
C TYR A 112 5.00 1.19 -6.54
N SER A 113 3.95 0.70 -5.90
CA SER A 113 3.11 1.43 -4.96
C SER A 113 3.83 1.66 -3.63
N GLY A 114 3.99 2.93 -3.23
CA GLY A 114 4.46 3.28 -1.90
C GLY A 114 3.43 2.87 -0.83
N THR A 115 2.14 3.01 -1.13
CA THR A 115 1.04 2.55 -0.30
C THR A 115 1.19 1.06 0.07
N MET A 116 1.36 0.20 -0.94
CA MET A 116 1.52 -1.24 -0.73
C MET A 116 2.88 -1.59 -0.13
N SER A 117 3.94 -0.84 -0.44
CA SER A 117 5.25 -1.07 0.16
C SER A 117 5.22 -0.90 1.68
N ALA A 118 4.51 0.12 2.18
CA ALA A 118 4.31 0.26 3.63
C ALA A 118 3.48 -0.89 4.23
N ALA A 119 2.43 -1.34 3.55
CA ALA A 119 1.62 -2.47 4.02
C ALA A 119 2.46 -3.77 4.05
N VAL A 120 3.23 -4.04 2.99
CA VAL A 120 4.13 -5.19 2.91
C VAL A 120 5.20 -5.13 3.99
N GLU A 121 5.79 -3.95 4.24
CA GLU A 121 6.77 -3.76 5.32
C GLU A 121 6.18 -4.13 6.69
N ALA A 122 4.96 -3.65 6.98
CA ALA A 122 4.27 -4.02 8.21
C ALA A 122 4.01 -5.54 8.28
N GLY A 123 3.65 -6.17 7.15
CA GLY A 123 3.50 -7.61 7.04
C GLY A 123 4.79 -8.39 7.32
N ILE A 124 5.94 -7.90 6.83
CA ILE A 124 7.28 -8.47 7.11
C ILE A 124 7.59 -8.42 8.60
N GLU A 125 7.24 -7.32 9.27
CA GLU A 125 7.35 -7.16 10.72
C GLU A 125 6.30 -7.99 11.49
N GLY A 126 5.45 -8.75 10.79
CA GLY A 126 4.40 -9.62 11.33
C GLY A 126 3.20 -8.87 11.87
N ILE A 127 2.91 -7.67 11.36
CA ILE A 127 1.75 -6.85 11.67
C ILE A 127 0.70 -7.10 10.57
N PRO A 128 -0.56 -7.45 10.89
CA PRO A 128 -1.63 -7.48 9.90
C PRO A 128 -1.73 -6.12 9.19
N ALA A 129 -1.81 -6.12 7.85
CA ALA A 129 -1.72 -4.88 7.10
C ALA A 129 -2.65 -4.80 5.90
N ILE A 130 -3.12 -3.58 5.62
CA ILE A 130 -4.05 -3.28 4.52
C ILE A 130 -3.60 -2.01 3.81
N GLY A 131 -3.42 -2.09 2.49
CA GLY A 131 -3.28 -0.93 1.61
C GLY A 131 -4.64 -0.56 1.00
N PHE A 132 -5.02 0.70 1.07
CA PHE A 132 -6.27 1.23 0.52
C PHE A 132 -6.00 2.23 -0.60
N SER A 133 -6.74 2.14 -1.70
CA SER A 133 -6.55 2.99 -2.88
C SER A 133 -7.88 3.29 -3.55
N LEU A 134 -8.11 4.54 -3.95
CA LEU A 134 -9.32 4.97 -4.66
C LEU A 134 -8.97 5.23 -6.13
N LEU A 135 -9.82 4.78 -7.07
CA LEU A 135 -9.65 4.99 -8.51
C LEU A 135 -9.97 6.45 -8.93
N ASP A 136 -9.39 7.40 -8.22
CA ASP A 136 -9.45 8.83 -8.50
C ASP A 136 -8.07 9.46 -8.24
N TYR A 137 -7.43 9.94 -9.30
CA TYR A 137 -6.12 10.58 -9.26
C TYR A 137 -6.21 12.06 -8.88
N GLY A 138 -7.40 12.62 -8.75
CA GLY A 138 -7.60 14.02 -8.39
C GLY A 138 -7.32 14.29 -6.91
N TRP A 139 -6.64 15.39 -6.61
CA TRP A 139 -6.41 15.83 -5.21
C TRP A 139 -7.72 16.04 -4.43
N ASN A 140 -8.79 16.43 -5.14
CA ASN A 140 -10.12 16.65 -4.55
C ASN A 140 -11.02 15.40 -4.64
N ALA A 141 -10.45 14.21 -4.75
CA ALA A 141 -11.20 12.95 -4.77
C ALA A 141 -12.15 12.84 -3.56
N ASN A 142 -13.34 12.31 -3.79
CA ASN A 142 -14.34 12.13 -2.74
C ASN A 142 -14.15 10.77 -2.04
N PHE A 143 -13.66 10.81 -0.81
CA PHE A 143 -13.44 9.59 -0.02
C PHE A 143 -14.64 9.19 0.86
N GLU A 144 -15.71 10.00 0.94
CA GLU A 144 -16.89 9.65 1.76
C GLU A 144 -17.53 8.30 1.35
N PRO A 145 -17.73 7.99 0.06
CA PRO A 145 -18.40 6.76 -0.36
C PRO A 145 -17.73 5.46 0.09
N ILE A 146 -16.44 5.51 0.44
CA ILE A 146 -15.64 4.32 0.75
C ILE A 146 -15.42 4.10 2.25
N LYS A 147 -15.75 5.08 3.10
CA LYS A 147 -15.44 5.02 4.54
C LYS A 147 -16.12 3.86 5.27
N SER A 148 -17.38 3.59 4.95
CA SER A 148 -18.14 2.47 5.54
C SER A 148 -17.52 1.12 5.19
N PHE A 149 -17.01 0.97 3.97
CA PHE A 149 -16.30 -0.23 3.52
C PHE A 149 -14.92 -0.36 4.16
N ILE A 150 -14.13 0.73 4.23
CA ILE A 150 -12.83 0.74 4.94
C ILE A 150 -13.03 0.26 6.39
N LYS A 151 -14.04 0.80 7.08
CA LYS A 151 -14.38 0.43 8.46
C LYS A 151 -14.71 -1.06 8.57
N SER A 152 -15.55 -1.56 7.68
CA SER A 152 -16.01 -2.96 7.70
C SER A 152 -14.86 -3.94 7.45
N ILE A 153 -14.02 -3.67 6.44
CA ILE A 153 -12.83 -4.49 6.12
C ILE A 153 -11.85 -4.48 7.29
N THR A 154 -11.62 -3.30 7.88
CA THR A 154 -10.70 -3.14 9.02
C THR A 154 -11.16 -3.94 10.24
N LEU A 155 -12.46 -3.89 10.57
CA LEU A 155 -13.02 -4.63 11.70
C LEU A 155 -12.93 -6.15 11.50
N GLU A 156 -13.22 -6.65 10.29
CA GLU A 156 -13.06 -8.07 9.96
C GLU A 156 -11.61 -8.53 10.12
N VAL A 157 -10.64 -7.75 9.62
CA VAL A 157 -9.22 -8.09 9.77
C VAL A 157 -8.78 -8.08 11.24
N LEU A 158 -9.24 -7.12 12.04
CA LEU A 158 -8.95 -7.08 13.47
C LEU A 158 -9.59 -8.25 14.23
N GLU A 159 -10.78 -8.70 13.82
CA GLU A 159 -11.48 -9.81 14.47
C GLU A 159 -10.91 -11.18 14.09
N LYS A 160 -10.64 -11.40 12.79
CA LYS A 160 -10.25 -12.72 12.26
C LYS A 160 -8.74 -12.89 12.12
N GLY A 161 -7.99 -11.79 12.05
CA GLY A 161 -6.60 -11.78 11.61
C GLY A 161 -6.47 -11.99 10.09
N LEU A 162 -5.22 -12.04 9.63
CA LEU A 162 -4.87 -12.44 8.27
C LEU A 162 -4.13 -13.77 8.28
N PRO A 163 -4.16 -14.53 7.17
CA PRO A 163 -3.25 -15.65 6.98
C PRO A 163 -1.79 -15.22 7.14
N GLU A 164 -0.92 -16.16 7.51
CA GLU A 164 0.50 -15.91 7.66
C GLU A 164 1.11 -15.40 6.33
N SER A 165 2.01 -14.42 6.44
CA SER A 165 2.72 -13.81 5.30
C SER A 165 1.82 -13.22 4.21
N VAL A 166 0.62 -12.75 4.60
CA VAL A 166 -0.33 -12.09 3.70
C VAL A 166 -0.68 -10.70 4.21
N VAL A 167 -0.73 -9.74 3.28
CA VAL A 167 -1.31 -8.40 3.46
C VAL A 167 -2.43 -8.20 2.44
N LEU A 168 -3.32 -7.23 2.66
CA LEU A 168 -4.42 -6.96 1.72
C LEU A 168 -4.14 -5.72 0.88
N ASN A 169 -4.29 -5.83 -0.44
CA ASN A 169 -4.41 -4.69 -1.36
C ASN A 169 -5.89 -4.46 -1.68
N VAL A 170 -6.42 -3.29 -1.32
CA VAL A 170 -7.84 -2.95 -1.47
C VAL A 170 -7.99 -1.74 -2.36
N ASN A 171 -8.70 -1.90 -3.47
CA ASN A 171 -8.97 -0.84 -4.43
C ASN A 171 -10.47 -0.57 -4.52
N PHE A 172 -10.85 0.71 -4.47
CA PHE A 172 -12.24 1.17 -4.55
C PHE A 172 -12.53 1.79 -5.91
N PRO A 173 -13.62 1.41 -6.60
CA PRO A 173 -14.05 2.11 -7.80
C PRO A 173 -14.53 3.53 -7.43
N ASN A 174 -14.33 4.51 -8.32
CA ASN A 174 -14.80 5.88 -8.13
C ASN A 174 -16.31 5.98 -8.44
N LEU A 175 -17.12 5.53 -7.48
CA LEU A 175 -18.58 5.46 -7.56
C LEU A 175 -19.20 5.95 -6.27
N GLU A 176 -20.46 6.36 -6.33
CA GLU A 176 -21.24 6.65 -5.12
C GLU A 176 -21.46 5.35 -4.31
N GLU A 177 -21.63 5.46 -2.99
CA GLU A 177 -21.72 4.30 -2.08
C GLU A 177 -22.81 3.31 -2.51
N LYS A 178 -23.97 3.84 -2.96
CA LYS A 178 -25.12 3.06 -3.42
C LYS A 178 -24.89 2.31 -4.75
N GLU A 179 -23.86 2.67 -5.50
CA GLU A 179 -23.54 2.10 -6.81
C GLU A 179 -22.45 1.01 -6.69
N ILE A 180 -21.75 0.96 -5.56
CA ILE A 180 -20.80 -0.10 -5.24
C ILE A 180 -21.58 -1.41 -5.00
N LYS A 181 -21.32 -2.40 -5.84
CA LYS A 181 -22.06 -3.69 -5.85
C LYS A 181 -21.65 -4.64 -4.72
N GLY A 182 -20.52 -4.36 -4.06
CA GLY A 182 -19.99 -5.17 -2.96
C GLY A 182 -18.47 -5.33 -3.04
N ILE A 183 -17.95 -6.24 -2.23
CA ILE A 183 -16.52 -6.57 -2.14
C ILE A 183 -16.27 -7.92 -2.83
N LYS A 184 -15.22 -8.02 -3.64
CA LYS A 184 -14.81 -9.24 -4.31
C LYS A 184 -13.36 -9.57 -3.96
N ILE A 185 -13.12 -10.80 -3.48
CA ILE A 185 -11.76 -11.33 -3.36
C ILE A 185 -11.25 -11.65 -4.76
N CYS A 186 -10.10 -11.10 -5.10
CA CYS A 186 -9.54 -11.14 -6.45
C CYS A 186 -8.11 -11.66 -6.43
N ARG A 187 -7.65 -12.19 -7.57
CA ARG A 187 -6.21 -12.26 -7.88
C ARG A 187 -5.79 -11.02 -8.66
N GLN A 188 -4.48 -10.76 -8.71
CA GLN A 188 -3.93 -9.72 -9.58
C GLN A 188 -4.21 -10.06 -11.05
N ALA A 189 -4.71 -9.09 -11.82
CA ALA A 189 -4.81 -9.21 -13.27
C ALA A 189 -3.42 -9.34 -13.90
N LYS A 190 -3.29 -10.12 -14.97
CA LYS A 190 -2.13 -10.09 -15.85
C LYS A 190 -2.16 -8.83 -16.73
N ALA A 191 -1.58 -7.74 -16.23
CA ALA A 191 -1.46 -6.48 -16.97
C ALA A 191 -0.02 -5.95 -16.95
N LEU A 192 0.30 -5.08 -17.90
CA LEU A 192 1.60 -4.46 -18.03
C LEU A 192 1.48 -3.03 -18.59
N TRP A 193 2.48 -2.20 -18.26
CA TRP A 193 2.64 -0.90 -18.91
C TRP A 193 3.51 -1.06 -20.16
N ILE A 194 2.98 -0.66 -21.32
CA ILE A 194 3.83 -0.41 -22.49
C ILE A 194 4.41 0.98 -22.35
N GLU A 195 5.65 1.03 -21.87
CA GLU A 195 6.38 2.26 -21.60
C GLU A 195 6.74 3.01 -22.89
N LYS A 196 6.63 4.34 -22.83
CA LYS A 196 7.06 5.29 -23.86
C LYS A 196 7.78 6.44 -23.19
N PHE A 197 8.85 6.92 -23.81
CA PHE A 197 9.57 8.10 -23.34
C PHE A 197 9.26 9.31 -24.22
N ASP A 198 8.65 10.35 -23.64
CA ASP A 198 8.49 11.64 -24.31
C ASP A 198 9.80 12.43 -24.17
N LYS A 199 10.57 12.48 -25.26
CA LYS A 199 11.85 13.16 -25.33
C LYS A 199 11.67 14.65 -25.64
N ARG A 200 12.23 15.49 -24.79
CA ARG A 200 12.24 16.95 -24.96
C ARG A 200 13.65 17.51 -24.72
N LYS A 201 13.80 18.83 -24.92
CA LYS A 201 15.07 19.55 -24.68
C LYS A 201 14.90 20.69 -23.71
N THR A 202 15.87 20.84 -22.80
CA THR A 202 15.97 22.04 -21.96
C THR A 202 16.35 23.25 -22.80
N PRO A 203 16.17 24.49 -22.30
CA PRO A 203 16.63 25.69 -22.99
C PRO A 203 18.14 25.68 -23.31
N GLN A 204 18.95 24.94 -22.56
CA GLN A 204 20.40 24.77 -22.79
C GLN A 204 20.73 23.61 -23.74
N GLY A 205 19.72 23.01 -24.39
CA GLY A 205 19.90 21.97 -25.39
C GLY A 205 20.13 20.55 -24.84
N ARG A 206 20.01 20.34 -23.52
CA ARG A 206 20.12 19.00 -22.92
C ARG A 206 18.83 18.22 -23.14
N ASP A 207 18.95 16.95 -23.51
CA ASP A 207 17.80 16.06 -23.62
C ASP A 207 17.26 15.73 -22.22
N TYR A 208 15.93 15.69 -22.07
CA TYR A 208 15.25 15.12 -20.91
C TYR A 208 14.06 14.29 -21.38
N TYR A 209 13.62 13.35 -20.54
CA TYR A 209 12.62 12.35 -20.90
C TYR A 209 11.56 12.26 -19.81
N TRP A 210 10.29 12.22 -20.21
CA TRP A 210 9.19 11.84 -19.33
C TRP A 210 8.83 10.38 -19.59
N LEU A 211 8.84 9.57 -18.54
CA LEU A 211 8.28 8.23 -18.61
C LEU A 211 6.76 8.35 -18.70
N THR A 212 6.20 7.75 -19.73
CA THR A 212 4.76 7.64 -19.99
C THR A 212 4.48 6.18 -20.34
N GLY A 213 3.20 5.82 -20.46
CA GLY A 213 2.87 4.48 -20.92
C GLY A 213 1.38 4.32 -21.13
N GLU A 214 1.04 3.17 -21.69
CA GLU A 214 -0.34 2.70 -21.81
C GLU A 214 -0.47 1.43 -20.97
N PHE A 215 -1.47 1.40 -20.08
CA PHE A 215 -1.77 0.22 -19.29
C PHE A 215 -2.56 -0.77 -20.13
N ILE A 216 -2.02 -1.97 -20.31
CA ILE A 216 -2.64 -3.03 -21.10
C ILE A 216 -3.00 -4.18 -20.17
N ASN A 217 -4.30 -4.43 -20.05
CA ASN A 217 -4.83 -5.60 -19.38
C ASN A 217 -4.98 -6.74 -20.40
N GLU A 218 -4.14 -7.77 -20.29
CA GLU A 218 -4.20 -8.97 -21.13
C GLU A 218 -5.14 -10.04 -20.54
N ASP A 219 -5.62 -9.82 -19.31
CA ASP A 219 -6.42 -10.78 -18.56
C ASP A 219 -7.91 -10.62 -18.89
N GLN A 220 -8.53 -11.73 -19.28
CA GLN A 220 -9.98 -11.78 -19.56
C GLN A 220 -10.74 -12.48 -18.41
N GLY A 221 -10.07 -12.76 -17.29
CA GLY A 221 -10.67 -13.41 -16.13
C GLY A 221 -11.56 -12.47 -15.33
N GLU A 222 -12.71 -12.99 -14.89
CA GLU A 222 -13.66 -12.27 -14.03
C GLU A 222 -13.30 -12.33 -12.54
N ASP A 223 -12.24 -13.06 -12.20
CA ASP A 223 -11.69 -13.21 -10.85
C ASP A 223 -10.54 -12.23 -10.56
N THR A 224 -10.34 -11.25 -11.45
CA THR A 224 -9.27 -10.25 -11.35
C THR A 224 -9.70 -8.96 -10.67
N ASP A 225 -8.74 -8.26 -10.09
CA ASP A 225 -8.92 -6.93 -9.53
C ASP A 225 -9.41 -5.91 -10.55
N GLU A 226 -8.78 -5.87 -11.73
CA GLU A 226 -9.21 -5.00 -12.84
C GLU A 226 -10.67 -5.25 -13.25
N TRP A 227 -11.07 -6.52 -13.39
CA TRP A 227 -12.45 -6.84 -13.75
C TRP A 227 -13.42 -6.41 -12.64
N ALA A 228 -13.09 -6.67 -11.37
CA ALA A 228 -13.95 -6.30 -10.25
C ALA A 228 -14.19 -4.79 -10.21
N LEU A 229 -13.11 -4.01 -10.33
CA LEU A 229 -13.16 -2.54 -10.35
C LEU A 229 -13.98 -2.02 -11.53
N ALA A 230 -13.72 -2.51 -12.75
CA ALA A 230 -14.45 -2.13 -13.95
C ALA A 230 -15.95 -2.47 -13.88
N ASN A 231 -16.33 -3.46 -13.06
CA ASN A 231 -17.70 -3.90 -12.88
C ASN A 231 -18.38 -3.31 -11.62
N GLY A 232 -17.75 -2.35 -10.94
CA GLY A 232 -18.33 -1.64 -9.80
C GLY A 232 -18.24 -2.39 -8.47
N TYR A 233 -17.30 -3.33 -8.35
CA TYR A 233 -16.97 -4.00 -7.09
C TYR A 233 -15.69 -3.41 -6.49
N ILE A 234 -15.60 -3.44 -5.16
CA ILE A 234 -14.34 -3.22 -4.44
C ILE A 234 -13.48 -4.47 -4.64
N SER A 235 -12.24 -4.28 -5.09
CA SER A 235 -11.28 -5.36 -5.21
C SER A 235 -10.51 -5.53 -3.91
N VAL A 236 -10.42 -6.77 -3.42
CA VAL A 236 -9.53 -7.16 -2.31
C VAL A 236 -8.63 -8.27 -2.80
N VAL A 237 -7.34 -7.99 -2.92
CA VAL A 237 -6.32 -8.96 -3.33
C VAL A 237 -5.45 -9.31 -2.12
N PRO A 238 -5.39 -10.59 -1.69
CA PRO A 238 -4.37 -11.03 -0.75
C PRO A 238 -3.02 -11.04 -1.46
N VAL A 239 -2.05 -10.31 -0.92
CA VAL A 239 -0.70 -10.13 -1.46
C VAL A 239 0.31 -10.80 -0.54
N GLN A 240 1.13 -11.67 -1.13
CA GLN A 240 2.29 -12.26 -0.46
C GLN A 240 3.54 -11.41 -0.72
N PHE A 241 4.53 -11.54 0.16
CA PHE A 241 5.84 -10.90 0.01
C PHE A 241 6.99 -11.90 0.01
N ASP A 242 6.71 -13.19 0.16
CA ASP A 242 7.60 -14.24 -0.34
C ASP A 242 7.45 -14.32 -1.85
N LEU A 243 8.43 -13.79 -2.58
CA LEU A 243 8.46 -13.80 -4.05
C LEU A 243 9.03 -15.09 -4.63
N THR A 244 9.27 -16.11 -3.80
CA THR A 244 9.76 -17.41 -4.25
C THR A 244 8.73 -18.05 -5.19
N ALA A 245 9.15 -18.35 -6.42
CA ALA A 245 8.37 -19.13 -7.37
C ALA A 245 8.38 -20.62 -6.96
N HIS A 246 7.68 -20.98 -5.87
CA HIS A 246 7.65 -22.32 -5.29
C HIS A 246 7.34 -23.42 -6.32
N HIS A 247 6.47 -23.13 -7.28
CA HIS A 247 6.12 -24.04 -8.38
C HIS A 247 7.32 -24.38 -9.30
N ALA A 248 8.29 -23.49 -9.43
CA ALA A 248 9.46 -23.67 -10.30
C ALA A 248 10.60 -24.45 -9.62
N ILE A 249 10.62 -24.52 -8.28
CA ILE A 249 11.72 -25.13 -7.50
C ILE A 249 11.99 -26.57 -7.94
N GLN A 250 10.95 -27.40 -8.09
CA GLN A 250 11.12 -28.80 -8.48
C GLN A 250 11.76 -28.95 -9.86
N GLN A 251 11.33 -28.13 -10.83
CA GLN A 251 11.90 -28.12 -12.18
C GLN A 251 13.35 -27.65 -12.18
N LEU A 252 13.65 -26.59 -11.43
CA LEU A 252 15.00 -26.05 -11.30
C LEU A 252 15.97 -27.07 -10.64
N ASN A 253 15.49 -27.87 -9.69
CA ASN A 253 16.28 -28.92 -9.07
C ASN A 253 16.66 -30.08 -10.02
N THR A 254 16.04 -30.21 -11.19
CA THR A 254 16.43 -31.23 -12.18
C THR A 254 17.61 -30.80 -13.06
N TRP A 255 18.13 -29.58 -12.90
CA TRP A 255 19.22 -29.06 -13.72
C TRP A 255 20.59 -29.49 -13.17
N LYS A 256 21.59 -29.61 -14.06
CA LYS A 256 22.92 -30.14 -13.72
C LYS A 256 23.84 -29.18 -12.96
N TRP A 257 23.35 -28.03 -12.50
CA TRP A 257 24.15 -27.10 -11.68
C TRP A 257 24.56 -27.67 -10.31
N ASN A 258 23.86 -28.70 -9.83
CA ASN A 258 24.20 -29.43 -8.61
C ASN A 258 25.40 -30.37 -8.82
N GLU A 259 25.79 -30.59 -10.08
CA GLU A 259 26.95 -31.40 -10.50
C GLU A 259 28.17 -30.53 -10.84
N ILE A 260 28.05 -29.19 -10.74
CA ILE A 260 29.20 -28.29 -10.85
C ILE A 260 30.05 -28.51 -9.60
N ALA A 261 30.99 -29.46 -9.71
CA ALA A 261 32.02 -29.65 -8.71
C ALA A 261 32.71 -28.31 -8.48
N THR A 262 32.70 -27.83 -7.24
CA THR A 262 33.70 -26.86 -6.81
C THR A 262 35.01 -27.62 -6.72
N ASP A 263 35.90 -27.45 -7.69
CA ASP A 263 37.31 -27.79 -7.52
C ASP A 263 37.89 -26.89 -6.42
N LYS A 264 37.68 -27.28 -5.16
CA LYS A 264 38.35 -26.76 -3.96
C LYS A 264 38.51 -27.85 -2.91
#